data_AF-A0A4Y9Z0W2-F1
#
_entry.id   AF-A0A4Y9Z0W2-F1
#
_cell.length_a   1.000
_cell.length_b   1.000
_cell.length_c   1.000
_cell.angle_alpha   90.00
_cell.angle_beta   90.00
_cell.angle_gamma   90.00
#
_symmetry.space_group_name_H-M   'P 1'
#
loop_
_entity.id
_entity.type
_entity.pdbx_description
1 polymer ?
#
loop_
_entity_poly.entity_id
_entity_poly.type
_entity_poly.pdbx_seq_one_letter_code
_entity_poly.pdbx_strand_id
1 'polypeptide(L)' 'MDVSLEEAECFVANQVYKGFMKGYISHEKQMVVLSAVNAFPRLADRPSPYALLY' A
#
# COMPACT_ATOMS: atom_id res chain seq x y z
N MET A 1 16.20 11.70 7.20
CA MET A 1 16.12 10.24 6.94
C MET A 1 15.94 10.13 5.44
N ASP A 2 17.01 9.83 4.72
CA ASP A 2 16.94 9.61 3.28
C ASP A 2 16.57 8.14 3.07
N VAL A 3 15.42 7.89 2.44
CA VAL A 3 15.01 6.57 2.00
C VAL A 3 15.20 6.55 0.49
N SER A 4 15.86 5.52 -0.04
CA SER A 4 16.02 5.39 -1.49
C SER A 4 14.66 5.27 -2.17
N LEU A 5 14.56 5.73 -3.41
CA LEU A 5 13.31 5.63 -4.17
C LEU A 5 12.85 4.16 -4.30
N GLU A 6 13.80 3.24 -4.51
CA GLU A 6 13.54 1.80 -4.62
C GLU A 6 12.99 1.23 -3.31
N GLU A 7 13.52 1.64 -2.15
CA GLU A 7 12.97 1.25 -0.85
C GLU A 7 11.59 1.84 -0.62
N ALA A 8 11.35 3.10 -1.02
CA ALA A 8 10.05 3.74 -0.90
C ALA A 8 8.99 3.03 -1.76
N GLU A 9 9.31 2.71 -3.01
CA GLU A 9 8.44 1.93 -3.91
C GLU A 9 8.17 0.53 -3.37
N CYS A 10 9.22 -0.17 -2.90
CA CYS A 10 9.09 -1.49 -2.28
C CYS A 10 8.19 -1.44 -1.03
N PHE A 11 8.35 -0.42 -0.20
CA PHE A 11 7.52 -0.23 0.99
C PHE A 11 6.05 -0.04 0.60
N VAL A 12 5.75 0.84 -0.36
CA VAL A 12 4.38 1.07 -0.84
C VAL A 12 3.79 -0.20 -1.47
N ALA A 13 4.58 -0.94 -2.27
CA ALA A 13 4.14 -2.18 -2.88
C ALA A 13 3.72 -3.21 -1.82
N ASN A 14 4.47 -3.32 -0.73
CA ASN A 14 4.13 -4.18 0.41
C ASN A 14 2.82 -3.77 1.07
N GLN A 15 2.52 -2.47 1.16
CA GLN A 15 1.27 -1.97 1.73
C GLN A 15 0.06 -2.31 0.84
N VAL A 16 0.23 -2.26 -0.49
CA VAL A 16 -0.79 -2.72 -1.45
C VAL A 16 -1.01 -4.23 -1.30
N TYR A 17 0.07 -5.01 -1.27
CA TYR A 17 0.02 -6.47 -1.14
C TYR A 17 -0.67 -6.92 0.17
N LYS A 18 -0.36 -6.26 1.29
CA LYS A 18 -0.99 -6.53 2.60
C LYS A 18 -2.45 -6.09 2.68
N GLY A 19 -2.99 -5.45 1.64
CA GLY A 19 -4.37 -4.95 1.62
C GLY A 19 -4.59 -3.73 2.52
N PHE A 20 -3.53 -3.01 2.90
CA PHE A 20 -3.62 -1.78 3.69
C PHE A 20 -3.99 -0.57 2.83
N MET A 21 -3.70 -0.66 1.54
CA MET A 21 -4.09 0.32 0.54
C MET A 21 -4.50 -0.37 -0.77
N LYS A 22 -5.44 0.23 -1.50
CA LYS A 22 -5.91 -0.24 -2.80
C LYS A 22 -5.44 0.74 -3.87
N GLY A 23 -4.60 0.26 -4.77
CA GLY A 23 -4.01 1.08 -5.82
C GLY A 23 -2.90 0.36 -6.56
N TYR A 24 -2.17 1.08 -7.40
CA TYR A 24 -1.00 0.60 -8.12
C TYR A 24 0.07 1.69 -8.21
N ILE A 25 1.33 1.29 -8.41
CA ILE A 25 2.46 2.19 -8.60
C ILE A 25 2.64 2.45 -10.10
N SER A 26 2.71 3.72 -10.49
CA SER A 26 3.08 4.14 -11.84
C SER A 26 4.54 4.56 -11.84
N HIS A 27 5.43 3.64 -12.20
CA HIS A 27 6.88 3.90 -12.25
C HIS A 27 7.23 5.03 -13.23
N GLU A 28 6.53 5.11 -14.37
CA GLU A 28 6.77 6.17 -15.38
C GLU A 28 6.50 7.57 -14.83
N LYS A 29 5.44 7.71 -14.02
CA LYS A 29 5.02 9.00 -13.46
C LYS A 29 5.52 9.23 -12.04
N GLN A 30 6.26 8.27 -11.48
CA GLN A 30 6.76 8.31 -10.10
C GLN A 30 5.65 8.65 -9.10
N MET A 31 4.48 8.01 -9.26
CA MET A 31 3.30 8.27 -8.46
C MET A 31 2.52 7.00 -8.15
N VAL A 32 1.73 7.03 -7.07
CA VAL A 32 0.85 5.94 -6.68
C VAL A 32 -0.59 6.31 -7.01
N VAL A 33 -1.25 5.49 -7.82
CA VAL A 33 -2.65 5.68 -8.19
C VAL A 33 -3.51 4.86 -7.25
N LEU A 34 -4.40 5.53 -6.52
CA LEU A 34 -5.27 4.92 -5.52
C LEU A 34 -6.68 4.67 -6.08
N SER A 35 -7.37 3.69 -5.52
CA SER A 35 -8.80 3.47 -5.78
C SER A 35 -9.62 4.67 -5.32
N ALA A 36 -10.56 5.14 -6.14
CA ALA A 36 -11.49 6.20 -5.76
C ALA A 36 -12.42 5.81 -4.59
N VAL A 37 -12.63 4.51 -4.38
CA VAL A 37 -13.47 3.97 -3.30
C VAL A 37 -12.62 3.12 -2.38
N ASN A 38 -12.65 3.42 -1.08
CA ASN A 38 -11.95 2.67 -0.03
C ASN A 38 -10.45 2.47 -0.32
N ALA A 39 -9.77 3.54 -0.77
CA ALA A 39 -8.32 3.54 -0.98
C ALA A 39 -7.54 3.00 0.21
N PHE A 40 -8.00 3.28 1.44
CA PHE A 40 -7.45 2.79 2.68
C PHE A 40 -8.55 2.05 3.46
N PRO A 41 -8.65 0.72 3.33
CA PRO A 41 -9.65 -0.06 4.03
C PRO A 41 -9.46 0.02 5.55
N ARG A 42 -10.58 0.08 6.28
CA ARG A 42 -10.55 -0.06 7.73
C ARG A 42 -10.00 -1.44 8.08
N LEU A 43 -9.47 -1.58 9.29
CA LEU A 43 -8.94 -2.86 9.77
C LEU A 43 -9.95 -4.01 9.57
N ALA A 44 -11.22 -3.77 9.91
CA ALA A 44 -12.31 -4.74 9.79
C ALA A 44 -12.64 -5.17 8.34
N ASP A 45 -12.31 -4.34 7.34
CA ASP A 45 -12.61 -4.60 5.94
C ASP A 45 -11.47 -5.31 5.21
N ARG A 46 -10.36 -5.61 5.91
CA ARG A 46 -9.20 -6.29 5.34
C ARG A 46 -9.44 -7.80 5.33
N PRO A 47 -8.93 -8.54 4.31
CA PRO A 47 -9.08 -10.00 4.25
C PRO A 47 -8.48 -10.73 5.45
N SER A 48 -7.42 -10.16 6.04
CA SER A 48 -6.82 -10.66 7.28
C SER A 48 -6.49 -9.48 8.22
N PRO A 49 -7.48 -9.01 9.01
CA PRO A 49 -7.37 -7.80 9.84
C PRO A 49 -6.27 -7.85 10.89
N TYR A 50 -5.96 -9.06 11.37
CA TYR A 50 -5.11 -9.27 12.54
C TYR A 50 -3.80 -9.99 12.20
N ALA A 51 -3.48 -10.23 10.92
CA ALA A 51 -2.29 -10.97 10.47
C ALA A 51 -0.93 -10.49 11.01
N LEU A 52 -0.85 -9.25 11.53
CA LEU A 52 0.37 -8.69 12.10
C LEU A 52 0.36 -8.59 13.64
N LEU A 53 -0.67 -9.14 14.30
CA LEU A 53 -0.86 -9.06 15.74
C LEU A 53 -0.47 -10.36 16.47
N TYR A 54 0.10 -11.34 15.76
CA TYR A 54 0.56 -12.62 16.29
C TYR A 54 1.86 -13.04 15.61
#